data_AF-A0A368EQJ4-F1
#
_entry.id   AF-A0A368EQJ4-F1
#
_cell.length_a   1.000
_cell.length_b   1.000
_cell.length_c   1.000
_cell.angle_alpha   90.00
_cell.angle_beta   90.00
_cell.angle_gamma   90.00
#
_symmetry.space_group_name_H-M   'P 1'
#
loop_
_entity.id
_entity.type
_entity.pdbx_description
1 polymer ?
#
loop_
_entity_poly.entity_id
_entity_poly.type
_entity_poly.pdbx_seq_one_letter_code
_entity_poly.pdbx_strand_id
1 'polypeptide(L)'
;MNIPYHPLLIHFPIGFIFSALVLQTIYILKPNWACRIGGIWLTGFAAIFSLLASITGQIEYKKALSMNYSSEIMKTLETHQTMGNIFTWTIIIFAIVWINLFFRKMDDRRIDVFALAVLLFLSIGAIFTSYYGGTLVWKYGVGINEPI
;
A
#
# COMPACT_ATOMS: atom_id res chain seq x y z
N MET A 1 3.11 14.37 22.87
CA MET A 1 3.38 14.24 21.42
C MET A 1 2.19 13.54 20.78
N ASN A 2 1.52 14.17 19.82
CA ASN A 2 0.43 13.55 19.08
C ASN A 2 1.05 12.91 17.82
N ILE A 3 1.21 11.59 17.81
CA ILE A 3 1.82 10.90 16.66
C ILE A 3 0.77 10.86 15.54
N PRO A 4 1.06 11.39 14.33
CA PRO A 4 0.11 11.31 13.24
C PRO A 4 -0.15 9.84 12.88
N TYR A 5 -1.42 9.46 12.80
CA TYR A 5 -1.80 8.06 12.56
C TYR A 5 -1.41 7.56 11.17
N HIS A 6 -1.35 8.45 10.17
CA HIS A 6 -1.04 8.05 8.80
C HIS A 6 0.36 7.43 8.67
N PRO A 7 1.46 8.09 9.09
CA PRO A 7 2.80 7.46 9.11
C PRO A 7 2.88 6.19 9.95
N LEU A 8 2.06 6.04 10.99
CA LEU A 8 2.00 4.79 11.76
C LEU A 8 1.39 3.66 10.91
N LEU A 9 0.25 3.91 10.28
CA LEU A 9 -0.54 2.89 9.59
C LEU A 9 0.02 2.47 8.24
N ILE A 10 0.76 3.33 7.53
CA ILE A 10 1.30 3.02 6.19
C ILE A 10 2.34 1.88 6.18
N HIS A 11 2.96 1.55 7.31
CA HIS A 11 3.98 0.50 7.36
C HIS A 11 3.36 -0.89 7.17
N PHE A 12 2.13 -1.07 7.65
CA PHE A 12 1.41 -2.33 7.56
C PHE A 12 1.10 -2.74 6.11
N PRO A 13 0.41 -1.94 5.26
CA PRO A 13 0.13 -2.35 3.89
C PRO A 13 1.41 -2.58 3.09
N ILE A 14 2.46 -1.79 3.32
CA ILE A 14 3.77 -1.99 2.67
C ILE A 14 4.35 -3.35 3.10
N GLY A 15 4.51 -3.58 4.40
CA GLY A 15 5.08 -4.82 4.93
C GLY A 15 4.29 -6.05 4.51
N PHE A 16 2.95 -5.99 4.52
CA PHE A 16 2.09 -7.09 4.11
C PHE A 16 2.18 -7.39 2.61
N ILE A 17 2.23 -6.39 1.73
CA ILE A 17 2.39 -6.63 0.28
C ILE A 17 3.75 -7.26 -0.03
N PHE A 18 4.84 -6.75 0.55
CA PHE A 18 6.16 -7.36 0.35
C PHE A 18 6.24 -8.77 0.94
N SER A 19 5.63 -9.00 2.10
CA SER A 19 5.55 -10.35 2.70
C SER A 19 4.72 -11.30 1.83
N ALA A 20 3.59 -10.83 1.29
CA ALA A 20 2.76 -11.60 0.37
C ALA A 20 3.54 -11.95 -0.91
N LEU A 21 4.29 -11.00 -1.47
CA LEU A 21 5.17 -11.24 -2.62
C LEU A 21 6.18 -12.35 -2.33
N VAL A 22 6.88 -12.27 -1.19
CA VAL A 22 7.89 -13.27 -0.79
C VAL A 22 7.24 -14.64 -0.60
N LEU A 23 6.17 -14.74 0.19
CA LEU A 23 5.52 -16.03 0.45
C LEU A 23 4.91 -16.64 -0.82
N GLN A 24 4.31 -15.82 -1.70
CA GLN A 24 3.76 -16.31 -2.96
C GLN A 24 4.88 -16.80 -3.90
N THR A 25 6.02 -16.11 -3.93
CA THR A 25 7.21 -16.55 -4.68
C THR A 25 7.72 -17.88 -4.15
N ILE A 26 7.88 -18.01 -2.82
CA ILE A 26 8.29 -19.26 -2.17
C ILE A 26 7.30 -20.37 -2.48
N TYR A 27 6.00 -20.13 -2.38
CA TYR A 27 4.97 -21.13 -2.70
C TYR A 27 5.08 -21.61 -4.16
N ILE A 28 5.28 -20.72 -5.12
CA ILE A 28 5.39 -21.11 -6.54
C ILE A 28 6.65 -21.94 -6.81
N LEU A 29 7.78 -21.57 -6.21
CA LEU A 29 9.07 -22.24 -6.43
C LEU A 29 9.26 -23.51 -5.59
N LYS A 30 8.75 -23.50 -4.36
CA LYS A 30 8.87 -24.56 -3.34
C LYS A 30 7.54 -24.68 -2.58
N PRO A 31 6.51 -25.33 -3.15
CA PRO A 31 5.16 -25.41 -2.57
C PRO A 31 5.09 -25.95 -1.14
N ASN A 32 6.06 -26.77 -0.71
CA ASN A 32 6.11 -27.35 0.63
C ASN A 32 6.67 -26.38 1.70
N TRP A 33 7.18 -25.21 1.32
CA TRP A 33 7.84 -24.26 2.23
C TRP A 33 6.93 -23.10 2.66
N ALA A 34 5.86 -22.84 1.92
CA ALA A 34 4.91 -21.77 2.22
C ALA A 34 3.49 -22.23 1.93
N CYS A 35 2.54 -21.79 2.75
CA CYS A 35 1.14 -22.07 2.51
C CYS A 35 0.60 -21.16 1.40
N ARG A 36 -0.11 -21.74 0.43
CA ARG A 36 -0.74 -21.02 -0.68
C ARG A 36 -1.66 -19.87 -0.24
N ILE A 37 -2.41 -20.08 0.84
CA ILE A 37 -3.37 -19.07 1.34
C ILE A 37 -2.67 -17.91 2.07
N GLY A 38 -1.38 -18.05 2.41
CA GLY A 38 -0.62 -17.01 3.11
C GLY A 38 -0.61 -15.69 2.37
N GLY A 39 -0.38 -15.71 1.05
CA GLY A 39 -0.41 -14.52 0.20
C GLY A 39 -1.79 -13.84 0.17
N ILE A 40 -2.87 -14.62 0.19
CA ILE A 40 -4.25 -14.12 0.19
C ILE A 40 -4.54 -13.38 1.50
N TRP A 41 -4.23 -13.98 2.65
CA TRP A 41 -4.46 -13.36 3.96
C TRP A 41 -3.66 -12.08 4.14
N LEU A 42 -2.37 -12.10 3.78
CA LEU A 42 -1.52 -10.91 3.87
C LEU A 42 -2.03 -9.79 2.96
N THR A 43 -2.49 -10.11 1.74
CA THR A 43 -3.11 -9.12 0.84
C THR A 43 -4.42 -8.58 1.41
N GLY A 44 -5.22 -9.42 2.08
CA GLY A 44 -6.43 -8.99 2.80
C GLY A 44 -6.13 -8.02 3.95
N PHE A 45 -5.12 -8.33 4.77
CA PHE A 45 -4.67 -7.41 5.81
C PHE A 45 -4.09 -6.12 5.22
N ALA A 46 -3.34 -6.20 4.12
CA ALA A 46 -2.87 -5.03 3.39
C ALA A 46 -4.03 -4.15 2.93
N ALA A 47 -5.12 -4.72 2.42
CA ALA A 47 -6.31 -3.98 2.00
C ALA A 47 -6.93 -3.19 3.18
N ILE A 48 -7.10 -3.85 4.33
CA ILE A 48 -7.67 -3.23 5.54
C ILE A 48 -6.80 -2.07 6.01
N PHE A 49 -5.50 -2.30 6.19
CA PHE A 49 -4.61 -1.26 6.70
C PHE A 49 -4.34 -0.15 5.67
N SER A 50 -4.37 -0.44 4.36
CA SER A 50 -4.30 0.59 3.32
C SER A 50 -5.51 1.50 3.36
N LEU A 51 -6.71 0.96 3.61
CA LEU A 51 -7.91 1.77 3.78
C LEU A 51 -7.81 2.68 5.01
N LEU A 52 -7.38 2.14 6.16
CA LEU A 52 -7.17 2.93 7.38
C LEU A 52 -6.10 4.02 7.18
N ALA A 53 -5.00 3.68 6.51
CA ALA A 53 -3.93 4.62 6.16
C ALA A 53 -4.43 5.71 5.20
N SER A 54 -5.27 5.36 4.22
CA SER A 54 -5.87 6.33 3.30
C SER A 54 -6.81 7.28 4.05
N ILE A 55 -7.70 6.78 4.90
CA ILE A 55 -8.62 7.61 5.70
C ILE A 55 -7.85 8.62 6.55
N THR A 56 -6.86 8.13 7.30
CA THR A 56 -6.02 9.00 8.14
C THR A 56 -5.17 9.96 7.30
N GLY A 57 -4.69 9.53 6.13
CA GLY A 57 -3.97 10.38 5.18
C GLY A 57 -4.85 11.50 4.60
N GLN A 58 -6.13 11.25 4.33
CA GLN A 58 -7.06 12.29 3.88
C GLN A 58 -7.31 13.35 4.96
N ILE A 59 -7.29 12.97 6.24
CA ILE A 59 -7.40 13.91 7.36
C ILE A 59 -6.17 14.82 7.40
N GLU A 60 -4.97 14.26 7.29
CA GLU A 60 -3.72 15.04 7.25
C GLU A 60 -3.62 15.90 5.98
N TYR A 61 -4.08 15.40 4.84
CA TYR A 61 -4.16 16.15 3.58
C TYR A 61 -5.03 17.41 3.74
N LYS A 62 -6.23 17.29 4.34
CA LYS A 62 -7.11 18.44 4.59
C LYS A 62 -6.47 19.48 5.50
N LYS A 63 -5.70 19.06 6.51
CA LYS A 63 -4.95 19.99 7.36
C LYS A 63 -3.87 20.71 6.54
N ALA A 64 -3.12 19.97 5.73
CA ALA A 64 -2.08 20.54 4.88
C ALA A 64 -2.63 21.54 3.84
N LEU A 65 -3.85 21.35 3.32
CA LEU A 65 -4.50 22.33 2.43
C LEU A 65 -4.77 23.69 3.09
N SER A 66 -4.91 23.73 4.42
CA SER A 66 -5.10 24.99 5.16
C SER A 66 -3.78 25.71 5.47
N MET A 67 -2.65 25.13 5.08
CA MET A 67 -1.31 25.66 5.31
C MET A 67 -0.78 26.34 4.04
N ASN A 68 0.03 27.38 4.21
CA ASN A 68 0.58 28.16 3.09
C ASN A 68 1.84 27.52 2.48
N TYR A 69 1.77 26.24 2.09
CA TYR A 69 2.89 25.55 1.46
C TYR A 69 3.16 26.06 0.03
N SER A 70 4.43 25.98 -0.39
CA SER A 70 4.83 26.29 -1.76
C SER A 70 4.16 25.36 -2.78
N SER A 71 4.04 25.82 -4.03
CA SER A 71 3.42 25.05 -5.12
C SER A 71 4.12 23.72 -5.40
N GLU A 72 5.44 23.64 -5.20
CA GLU A 72 6.21 22.39 -5.34
C GLU A 72 5.81 21.34 -4.28
N ILE A 73 5.65 21.78 -3.02
CA ILE A 73 5.23 20.91 -1.92
C ILE A 73 3.80 20.43 -2.16
N MET A 74 2.90 21.34 -2.55
CA MET A 74 1.50 21.02 -2.84
C MET A 74 1.36 20.01 -3.98
N LYS A 75 2.13 20.17 -5.06
CA LYS A 75 2.16 19.20 -6.17
C LYS A 75 2.64 17.82 -5.71
N THR A 76 3.66 17.77 -4.86
CA THR A 76 4.18 16.52 -4.30
C THR A 76 3.13 15.85 -3.40
N LEU A 77 2.41 16.65 -2.60
CA LEU A 77 1.34 16.20 -1.71
C LEU A 77 0.17 15.61 -2.49
N GLU A 78 -0.31 16.30 -3.53
CA GLU A 78 -1.38 15.84 -4.42
C GLU A 78 -0.99 14.56 -5.18
N THR A 79 0.27 14.49 -5.65
CA THR A 79 0.80 13.30 -6.32
C THR A 79 0.81 12.10 -5.36
N HIS A 80 1.34 12.28 -4.15
CA HIS A 80 1.34 11.24 -3.12
C HIS A 80 -0.08 10.79 -2.76
N GLN A 81 -1.00 11.73 -2.57
CA GLN A 81 -2.41 11.46 -2.24
C GLN A 81 -3.10 10.64 -3.35
N THR A 82 -2.89 11.04 -4.61
CA THR A 82 -3.48 10.37 -5.77
C THR A 82 -2.93 8.94 -5.88
N MET A 83 -1.62 8.78 -5.78
CA MET A 83 -0.97 7.46 -5.82
C MET A 83 -1.41 6.55 -4.67
N GLY A 84 -1.48 7.08 -3.44
CA GLY A 84 -1.95 6.34 -2.27
C GLY A 84 -3.39 5.85 -2.41
N ASN A 85 -4.27 6.66 -3.01
CA ASN A 85 -5.65 6.27 -3.28
C ASN A 85 -5.74 5.18 -4.36
N ILE A 86 -5.02 5.35 -5.48
CA ILE A 86 -4.96 4.33 -6.54
C ILE A 86 -4.44 3.00 -5.97
N PHE A 87 -3.37 3.06 -5.18
CA PHE A 87 -2.77 1.90 -4.53
C PHE A 87 -3.77 1.20 -3.60
N THR A 88 -4.45 1.96 -2.74
CA THR A 88 -5.45 1.42 -1.80
C THR A 88 -6.58 0.69 -2.52
N TRP A 89 -7.18 1.31 -3.53
CA TRP A 89 -8.28 0.70 -4.27
C TRP A 89 -7.81 -0.51 -5.08
N THR A 90 -6.60 -0.46 -5.64
CA THR A 90 -6.02 -1.60 -6.36
C THR A 90 -5.82 -2.80 -5.45
N ILE A 91 -5.31 -2.62 -4.22
CA ILE A 91 -5.18 -3.71 -3.25
C ILE A 91 -6.55 -4.27 -2.86
N ILE A 92 -7.54 -3.42 -2.58
CA ILE A 92 -8.88 -3.87 -2.19
C ILE A 92 -9.52 -4.71 -3.31
N ILE A 93 -9.51 -4.20 -4.54
CA ILE A 93 -10.05 -4.90 -5.71
C ILE A 93 -9.30 -6.21 -5.92
N PHE A 94 -7.97 -6.19 -5.86
CA PHE A 94 -7.15 -7.38 -6.03
C PHE A 94 -7.41 -8.42 -4.95
N ALA A 95 -7.52 -8.04 -3.68
CA ALA A 95 -7.84 -8.96 -2.59
C ALA A 95 -9.18 -9.67 -2.83
N ILE A 96 -10.22 -8.93 -3.24
CA ILE A 96 -11.55 -9.46 -3.57
C ILE A 96 -11.51 -10.38 -4.80
N VAL A 97 -10.79 -9.99 -5.85
CA VAL A 97 -10.65 -10.81 -7.06
C VAL A 97 -9.87 -12.09 -6.75
N TRP A 98 -8.76 -12.00 -6.02
CA TRP A 98 -7.92 -13.15 -5.71
C TRP A 98 -8.65 -14.15 -4.82
N ILE A 99 -9.33 -13.71 -3.75
CA ILE A 99 -10.12 -14.61 -2.91
C ILE A 99 -11.25 -15.27 -3.70
N ASN A 100 -11.93 -14.54 -4.59
CA ASN A 100 -12.99 -15.09 -5.44
C ASN A 100 -12.45 -16.15 -6.41
N LEU A 101 -11.34 -15.86 -7.10
CA LEU A 101 -10.70 -16.79 -8.02
C LEU A 101 -10.20 -18.04 -7.30
N PHE A 102 -9.60 -17.87 -6.12
CA PHE A 102 -9.10 -18.98 -5.30
C PHE A 102 -10.21 -19.99 -4.98
N PHE A 103 -11.37 -19.53 -4.51
CA PHE A 103 -12.49 -20.43 -4.18
C PHE A 103 -13.19 -21.03 -5.42
N ARG A 104 -13.23 -20.30 -6.54
CA ARG A 104 -13.89 -20.80 -7.77
C ARG A 104 -13.04 -21.78 -8.57
N LYS A 105 -11.71 -21.71 -8.45
CA LYS A 105 -10.77 -22.42 -9.32
C LYS A 105 -9.55 -22.87 -8.50
N MET A 106 -9.81 -23.54 -7.39
CA MET A 106 -8.77 -23.88 -6.42
C MET A 106 -7.62 -24.65 -7.07
N ASP A 107 -7.86 -25.58 -8.00
CA ASP A 107 -6.76 -26.36 -8.60
C ASP A 107 -6.00 -25.63 -9.73
N ASP A 108 -6.41 -24.41 -10.12
CA ASP A 108 -5.79 -23.68 -11.24
C ASP A 108 -4.55 -22.88 -10.80
N ARG A 109 -3.37 -23.44 -11.07
CA ARG A 109 -2.07 -22.80 -10.76
C ARG A 109 -1.82 -21.50 -11.52
N ARG A 110 -2.57 -21.19 -12.59
CA ARG A 110 -2.43 -19.92 -13.32
C ARG A 110 -2.82 -18.73 -12.45
N ILE A 111 -3.71 -18.95 -11.47
CA ILE A 111 -4.12 -17.92 -10.51
C ILE A 111 -2.94 -17.51 -9.63
N ASP A 112 -2.09 -18.45 -9.24
CA ASP A 112 -0.92 -18.17 -8.41
C ASP A 112 0.10 -17.31 -9.15
N VAL A 113 0.31 -17.58 -10.44
CA VAL A 113 1.19 -16.79 -11.32
C VAL A 113 0.62 -15.40 -11.57
N PHE A 114 -0.70 -15.30 -11.83
CA PHE A 114 -1.39 -14.02 -11.94
C PHE A 114 -1.23 -13.18 -10.66
N ALA A 115 -1.47 -13.80 -9.50
CA ALA A 115 -1.34 -13.14 -8.22
C ALA A 115 0.09 -12.67 -7.97
N LEU A 116 1.10 -13.47 -8.32
CA LEU A 116 2.50 -13.07 -8.22
C LEU A 116 2.79 -11.82 -9.09
N ALA A 117 2.29 -11.79 -10.33
CA ALA A 117 2.47 -10.65 -11.21
C ALA A 117 1.83 -9.37 -10.65
N VAL A 118 0.63 -9.46 -10.08
CA VAL A 118 -0.03 -8.32 -9.43
C VAL A 118 0.70 -7.89 -8.16
N LEU A 119 1.21 -8.82 -7.35
CA LEU A 119 2.01 -8.51 -6.16
C LEU A 119 3.32 -7.78 -6.51
N LEU A 120 3.98 -8.15 -7.61
CA LEU A 120 5.14 -7.43 -8.13
C LEU A 120 4.75 -5.99 -8.53
N PHE A 121 3.66 -5.84 -9.27
CA PHE A 121 3.14 -4.51 -9.65
C PHE A 121 2.81 -3.65 -8.42
N LEU A 122 2.13 -4.21 -7.43
CA LEU A 122 1.82 -3.53 -6.17
C LEU A 122 3.10 -3.16 -5.41
N SER A 123 4.09 -4.04 -5.34
CA SER A 123 5.36 -3.73 -4.66
C SER A 123 6.09 -2.54 -5.31
N ILE A 124 6.08 -2.46 -6.64
CA ILE A 124 6.60 -1.30 -7.38
C ILE A 124 5.79 -0.04 -7.05
N GLY A 125 4.45 -0.13 -7.06
CA GLY A 125 3.57 0.97 -6.68
C GLY A 125 3.80 1.47 -5.25
N ALA A 126 4.08 0.56 -4.31
CA ALA A 126 4.42 0.88 -2.93
C ALA A 126 5.73 1.68 -2.85
N ILE A 127 6.76 1.28 -3.60
CA ILE A 127 8.04 2.00 -3.66
C ILE A 127 7.82 3.44 -4.13
N PHE A 128 7.13 3.64 -5.26
CA PHE A 128 6.88 5.00 -5.76
C PHE A 128 6.03 5.84 -4.80
N THR A 129 4.96 5.27 -4.24
CA THR A 129 4.09 5.98 -3.30
C THR A 129 4.86 6.37 -2.04
N SER A 130 5.72 5.48 -1.54
CA SER A 130 6.58 5.72 -0.38
C SER A 130 7.66 6.76 -0.65
N TYR A 131 8.18 6.85 -1.88
CA TYR A 131 9.16 7.88 -2.26
C TYR A 131 8.58 9.29 -2.11
N TYR A 132 7.37 9.53 -2.62
CA TYR A 132 6.72 10.83 -2.46
C TYR A 132 6.34 11.12 -1.01
N GLY A 133 5.82 10.12 -0.28
CA GLY A 133 5.51 10.26 1.15
C GLY A 133 6.75 10.58 1.98
N GLY A 134 7.86 9.88 1.73
CA GLY A 134 9.15 10.15 2.35
C GLY A 134 9.71 11.52 1.97
N THR A 135 9.54 11.96 0.73
CA THR A 135 9.95 13.30 0.29
C THR A 135 9.19 14.39 1.05
N LEU A 136 7.86 14.24 1.23
CA LEU A 136 7.06 15.20 1.99
C LEU A 136 7.55 15.35 3.44
N VAL A 137 7.83 14.24 4.10
CA VAL A 137 8.25 14.24 5.51
C VAL A 137 9.72 14.65 5.66
N TRP A 138 10.63 14.01 4.93
CA TRP A 138 12.08 14.14 5.16
C TRP A 138 12.73 15.30 4.42
N LYS A 139 12.23 15.66 3.23
CA LYS A 139 12.77 16.80 2.45
C LYS A 139 12.02 18.09 2.78
N TYR A 140 10.69 18.03 2.84
CA TYR A 140 9.86 19.23 3.01
C TYR A 140 9.35 19.46 4.44
N GLY A 141 9.55 18.50 5.36
CA GLY A 141 9.13 18.66 6.75
C GLY A 141 7.61 18.73 6.95
N VAL A 142 6.81 18.28 5.98
CA VAL A 142 5.35 18.32 6.06
C VAL A 142 4.88 17.47 7.24
N GLY A 143 4.13 18.08 8.15
CA GLY A 143 3.65 17.45 9.38
C GLY A 143 4.67 17.40 10.53
N ILE A 144 5.85 18.00 10.35
CA ILE A 144 6.88 18.15 11.39
C ILE A 144 7.16 19.64 11.66
N ASN A 145 7.35 20.43 10.60
CA ASN A 145 7.68 21.85 10.69
C ASN A 145 6.44 22.72 10.44
N GLU A 146 6.44 23.95 10.99
CA GLU A 146 5.49 24.97 10.57
C GLU A 146 5.81 25.43 9.12
N PRO A 147 4.80 25.76 8.30
CA PRO A 147 5.02 26.28 6.95
C PRO A 147 5.69 27.65 7.06
N ILE A 148 6.76 27.87 6.28
CA ILE A 148 7.38 29.20 6.13
C ILE A 148 6.56 30.04 5.16
#